data_AF-A0A329RR53-F1
#
_entry.id   AF-A0A329RR53-F1
#
_cell.length_a   1.000
_cell.length_b   1.000
_cell.length_c   1.000
_cell.angle_alpha   90.00
_cell.angle_beta   90.00
_cell.angle_gamma   90.00
#
_symmetry.space_group_name_H-M   'P 1'
#
loop_
_entity.id
_entity.type
_entity.pdbx_description
1 polymer ?
#
loop_
_entity_poly.entity_id
_entity_poly.type
_entity_poly.pdbx_seq_one_letter_code
_entity_poly.pdbx_strand_id
1 'polypeptide(L)'
;MLEGHQLFDFRENLWLHTTSILVSLLALRDEYPGLGVISPSFHDVCLLEQKRRTAGGLGAGNPEYARVIGAMNVGAHWVVFFINRKNKVCKTFDPLQSNVNYKTVEKRVRSVMEPILDLKDQVHFERIEWCTQQD
;
A
#
# COMPACT_ATOMS: atom_id res chain seq x y z
N MET A 1 7.28 -7.72 -20.78
CA MET A 1 6.97 -6.33 -21.17
C MET A 1 5.48 -6.30 -21.48
N LEU A 2 4.68 -5.58 -20.70
CA LEU A 2 3.24 -5.45 -20.98
C LEU A 2 3.08 -4.46 -22.14
N GLU A 3 2.35 -4.83 -23.19
CA GLU A 3 2.10 -3.91 -24.31
C GLU A 3 1.01 -2.91 -23.94
N GLY A 4 1.16 -1.65 -24.36
CA GLY A 4 0.29 -0.55 -23.93
C GLY A 4 -1.19 -0.76 -24.23
N HIS A 5 -1.55 -1.45 -25.32
CA HIS A 5 -2.94 -1.76 -25.67
C HIS A 5 -3.60 -2.74 -24.68
N GLN A 6 -2.83 -3.71 -24.16
CA GLN A 6 -3.31 -4.67 -23.16
C GLN A 6 -3.58 -3.99 -21.82
N LEU A 7 -2.90 -2.88 -21.53
CA LEU A 7 -3.14 -2.08 -20.33
C LEU A 7 -4.49 -1.33 -20.40
N PHE A 8 -4.89 -0.86 -21.60
CA PHE A 8 -6.19 -0.22 -21.82
C PHE A 8 -7.34 -1.23 -21.73
N ASP A 9 -7.23 -2.39 -22.37
CA ASP A 9 -8.23 -3.47 -22.25
C ASP A 9 -8.39 -3.97 -20.80
N PHE A 10 -7.28 -4.03 -20.05
CA PHE A 10 -7.32 -4.37 -18.62
C PHE A 10 -8.06 -3.31 -17.81
N ARG A 11 -7.91 -2.03 -18.15
CA ARG A 11 -8.50 -0.90 -17.43
C ARG A 11 -10.00 -0.72 -17.73
N GLU A 12 -10.43 -1.04 -18.95
CA GLU A 12 -11.83 -0.86 -19.36
C GLU A 12 -12.75 -2.00 -18.89
N ASN A 13 -12.23 -3.22 -18.68
CA ASN A 13 -13.09 -4.40 -18.47
C ASN A 13 -12.77 -5.23 -17.21
N LEU A 14 -11.69 -4.97 -16.48
CA LEU A 14 -11.26 -5.83 -15.37
C LEU A 14 -10.95 -5.03 -14.10
N TRP A 15 -11.66 -5.37 -13.02
CA TRP A 15 -11.33 -4.89 -11.68
C TRP A 15 -9.91 -5.38 -11.30
N LEU A 16 -9.12 -4.49 -10.71
CA LEU A 16 -7.75 -4.80 -10.29
C LEU A 16 -7.77 -5.94 -9.25
N HIS A 17 -7.29 -7.11 -9.65
CA HIS A 17 -7.05 -8.22 -8.74
C HIS A 17 -5.79 -7.95 -7.89
N THR A 18 -5.71 -8.54 -6.70
CA THR A 18 -4.55 -8.42 -5.78
C THR A 18 -3.22 -8.75 -6.47
N THR A 19 -3.22 -9.71 -7.40
CA THR A 19 -2.05 -10.08 -8.20
C THR A 19 -1.54 -8.91 -9.05
N SER A 20 -2.42 -8.19 -9.74
CA SER A 20 -2.05 -7.07 -10.61
C SER A 20 -1.43 -5.94 -9.80
N ILE A 21 -2.03 -5.60 -8.65
CA ILE A 21 -1.48 -4.63 -7.72
C ILE A 21 -0.10 -5.06 -7.22
N LEU A 22 0.03 -6.33 -6.79
CA LEU A 22 1.28 -6.86 -6.29
C LEU A 22 2.40 -6.77 -7.33
N VAL A 23 2.14 -7.18 -8.58
CA VAL A 23 3.13 -7.11 -9.67
C VAL A 23 3.58 -5.67 -9.90
N SER A 24 2.66 -4.70 -9.91
CA SER A 24 3.01 -3.27 -10.03
C SER A 24 3.87 -2.77 -8.87
N LEU A 25 3.57 -3.17 -7.62
CA LEU A 25 4.37 -2.79 -6.45
C LEU A 25 5.78 -3.41 -6.49
N LEU A 26 5.90 -4.65 -6.98
CA LEU A 26 7.19 -5.32 -7.15
C LEU A 26 8.02 -4.65 -8.26
N ALA A 27 7.40 -4.25 -9.37
CA ALA A 27 8.08 -3.48 -10.41
C ALA A 27 8.63 -2.15 -9.87
N LEU A 28 7.85 -1.43 -9.05
CA LEU A 28 8.32 -0.21 -8.37
C LEU A 28 9.51 -0.51 -7.44
N ARG A 29 9.47 -1.60 -6.67
CA ARG A 29 10.60 -1.98 -5.83
C ARG A 29 11.88 -2.18 -6.63
N ASP A 30 11.77 -2.85 -7.76
CA ASP A 30 12.94 -3.17 -8.60
C ASP A 30 13.50 -1.89 -9.28
N GLU A 31 12.65 -0.90 -9.56
CA GLU A 31 13.04 0.41 -10.11
C GLU A 31 13.63 1.37 -9.06
N TYR A 32 13.13 1.34 -7.82
CA TYR A 32 13.49 2.30 -6.78
C TYR A 32 14.28 1.65 -5.62
N PRO A 33 15.62 1.82 -5.58
CA PRO A 33 16.44 1.30 -4.49
C PRO A 33 15.98 1.79 -3.10
N GLY A 34 15.98 0.86 -2.15
CA GLY A 34 15.58 1.14 -0.77
C GLY A 34 14.07 1.30 -0.56
N LEU A 35 13.25 0.80 -1.50
CA LEU A 35 11.81 0.71 -1.36
C LEU A 35 11.40 -0.70 -0.88
N GLY A 36 10.66 -0.79 0.22
CA GLY A 36 9.99 -2.01 0.65
C GLY A 36 8.54 -2.06 0.17
N VAL A 37 7.99 -3.27 0.03
CA VAL A 37 6.58 -3.46 -0.34
C VAL A 37 5.83 -4.08 0.82
N ILE A 38 4.69 -3.49 1.19
CA ILE A 38 3.69 -4.16 2.01
C ILE A 38 2.86 -5.05 1.10
N SER A 39 2.91 -6.36 1.34
CA SER A 39 2.12 -7.32 0.57
C SER A 39 0.62 -7.05 0.77
N PRO A 40 -0.18 -6.78 -0.28
CA PRO A 40 -1.61 -6.50 -0.15
C PRO A 40 -2.41 -7.70 0.39
N SER A 41 -1.89 -8.92 0.25
CA SER A 41 -2.52 -10.17 0.74
C SER A 41 -2.64 -10.27 2.26
N PHE A 42 -2.05 -9.34 3.03
CA PHE A 42 -2.21 -9.34 4.50
C PHE A 42 -3.66 -9.12 4.95
N HIS A 43 -4.52 -8.59 4.07
CA HIS A 43 -5.94 -8.38 4.37
C HIS A 43 -6.70 -9.70 4.62
N ASP A 44 -6.36 -10.76 3.90
CA ASP A 44 -7.07 -12.04 3.90
C ASP A 44 -6.71 -12.93 5.11
N VAL A 45 -5.72 -12.50 5.90
CA VAL A 45 -5.24 -13.22 7.06
C VAL A 45 -6.05 -12.83 8.29
N CYS A 46 -6.45 -13.76 9.14
CA CYS A 46 -7.22 -13.42 10.35
C CYS A 46 -6.33 -12.94 11.51
N LEU A 47 -5.25 -13.67 11.81
CA LEU A 47 -4.43 -13.44 13.00
C LEU A 47 -3.45 -12.29 12.82
N LEU A 48 -3.36 -11.38 13.81
CA LEU A 48 -2.56 -10.16 13.72
C LEU A 48 -1.06 -10.43 13.48
N GLU A 49 -0.49 -11.44 14.14
CA GLU A 49 0.92 -11.79 13.93
C GLU A 49 1.17 -12.34 12.54
N GLN A 50 0.24 -13.13 12.00
CA GLN A 50 0.32 -13.59 10.62
C GLN A 50 0.15 -12.42 9.65
N LYS A 51 -0.75 -11.47 9.91
CA LYS A 51 -0.86 -10.22 9.12
C LYS A 51 0.46 -9.50 9.03
N ARG A 52 1.16 -9.35 10.16
CA ARG A 52 2.45 -8.66 10.21
C ARG A 52 3.51 -9.40 9.40
N ARG A 53 3.58 -10.73 9.54
CA ARG A 53 4.50 -11.56 8.74
C ARG A 53 4.20 -11.46 7.24
N THR A 54 2.94 -11.58 6.84
CA THR A 54 2.52 -11.47 5.43
C THR A 54 2.82 -10.08 4.88
N ALA A 55 2.44 -9.02 5.61
CA ALA A 55 2.68 -7.64 5.21
C ALA A 55 4.19 -7.35 5.04
N GLY A 56 5.02 -7.81 5.98
CA GLY A 56 6.47 -7.58 5.98
C GLY A 56 7.26 -8.42 4.98
N GLY A 57 6.67 -9.50 4.44
CA GLY A 57 7.35 -10.53 3.67
C GLY A 57 7.99 -10.09 2.35
N LEU A 58 7.67 -8.88 1.86
CA LEU A 58 8.20 -8.34 0.61
C LEU A 58 9.19 -7.19 0.85
N GLY A 59 9.99 -7.30 1.91
CA GLY A 59 11.07 -6.37 2.23
C GLY A 59 10.62 -5.15 3.03
N ALA A 60 9.33 -4.99 3.32
CA ALA A 60 8.86 -3.89 4.17
C ALA A 60 9.44 -3.91 5.59
N GLY A 61 9.91 -5.06 6.10
CA GLY A 61 10.63 -5.14 7.38
C GLY A 61 12.14 -4.91 7.30
N ASN A 62 12.74 -4.77 6.10
CA ASN A 62 14.18 -4.59 5.98
C ASN A 62 14.57 -3.19 6.51
N PRO A 63 15.40 -3.05 7.55
CA PRO A 63 15.82 -1.76 8.11
C PRO A 63 16.54 -0.85 7.09
N GLU A 64 17.18 -1.42 6.07
CA GLU A 64 17.90 -0.67 5.03
C GLU A 64 16.96 0.10 4.08
N TYR A 65 15.70 -0.32 3.99
CA TYR A 65 14.73 0.31 3.11
C TYR A 65 14.11 1.53 3.78
N ALA A 66 14.54 2.72 3.35
CA ALA A 66 14.08 3.99 3.91
C ALA A 66 12.60 4.30 3.63
N ARG A 67 12.01 3.64 2.63
CA ARG A 67 10.67 3.91 2.13
C ARG A 67 9.90 2.62 1.99
N VAL A 68 8.59 2.67 2.19
CA VAL A 68 7.70 1.52 2.02
C VAL A 68 6.44 1.95 1.28
N ILE A 69 6.01 1.17 0.29
CA ILE A 69 4.75 1.37 -0.42
C ILE A 69 3.82 0.19 -0.18
N GLY A 70 2.52 0.47 -0.11
CA GLY A 70 1.51 -0.57 0.00
C GLY A 70 0.18 -0.13 -0.60
N ALA A 71 -0.63 -1.12 -0.92
CA ALA A 71 -2.01 -0.92 -1.33
C ALA A 71 -2.90 -1.83 -0.48
N MET A 72 -4.11 -1.35 -0.20
CA MET A 72 -5.12 -2.09 0.53
C MET A 72 -6.46 -2.08 -0.18
N ASN A 73 -7.14 -3.22 -0.12
CA ASN A 73 -8.52 -3.32 -0.55
C ASN A 73 -9.44 -3.04 0.65
N VAL A 74 -10.27 -2.01 0.53
CA VAL A 74 -11.27 -1.59 1.51
C VAL A 74 -12.65 -1.72 0.87
N GLY A 75 -13.26 -2.90 0.97
CA GLY A 75 -14.62 -3.14 0.47
C GLY A 75 -14.71 -3.07 -1.05
N ALA A 76 -13.86 -3.84 -1.76
CA ALA A 76 -13.70 -3.84 -3.21
C ALA A 76 -13.06 -2.57 -3.81
N HIS A 77 -12.60 -1.64 -2.97
CA HIS A 77 -11.97 -0.40 -3.38
C HIS A 77 -10.47 -0.37 -3.03
N TRP A 78 -9.61 0.06 -3.95
CA TRP A 78 -8.16 0.12 -3.70
C TRP A 78 -7.72 1.48 -3.20
N VAL A 79 -6.95 1.47 -2.10
CA VAL A 79 -6.34 2.65 -1.49
C VAL A 79 -4.84 2.42 -1.38
N VAL A 80 -4.03 3.44 -1.67
CA VAL A 80 -2.57 3.33 -1.67
C VAL A 80 -2.00 4.17 -0.54
N PHE A 81 -0.90 3.71 0.03
CA PHE A 81 -0.15 4.46 1.03
C PHE A 81 1.36 4.31 0.81
N PHE A 82 2.10 5.34 1.20
CA PHE A 82 3.54 5.42 1.10
C PHE A 82 4.10 5.95 2.42
N ILE A 83 4.99 5.19 3.04
CA ILE A 83 5.60 5.51 4.33
C ILE A 83 7.08 5.82 4.11
N ASN A 84 7.50 7.01 4.51
CA ASN A 84 8.91 7.37 4.59
C ASN A 84 9.35 7.25 6.05
N ARG A 85 10.30 6.33 6.32
CA ARG A 85 10.75 6.05 7.68
C ARG A 85 11.56 7.18 8.29
N LYS A 86 12.28 7.94 7.45
CA LYS A 86 13.19 8.99 7.90
C LYS A 86 12.43 10.18 8.50
N ASN A 87 11.40 10.65 7.80
CA ASN A 87 10.57 11.76 8.28
C ASN A 87 9.29 11.29 8.99
N LYS A 88 9.04 9.97 9.04
CA LYS A 88 7.91 9.34 9.73
C LYS A 88 6.56 9.83 9.19
N VAL A 89 6.50 10.10 7.90
CA VAL A 89 5.27 10.52 7.20
C VAL A 89 4.71 9.37 6.39
N CYS A 90 3.41 9.10 6.56
CA CYS A 90 2.60 8.25 5.71
C CYS A 90 1.72 9.12 4.81
N LYS A 91 2.03 9.14 3.52
CA LYS A 91 1.16 9.72 2.51
C LYS A 91 0.11 8.69 2.11
N THR A 92 -1.15 9.09 2.14
CA THR A 92 -2.30 8.23 1.81
C THR A 92 -3.03 8.81 0.61
N PHE A 93 -3.45 7.95 -0.31
CA PHE A 93 -4.21 8.33 -1.48
C PHE A 93 -5.39 7.39 -1.65
N ASP A 94 -6.58 7.96 -1.50
CA ASP A 94 -7.84 7.32 -1.85
C ASP A 94 -8.42 8.02 -3.08
N PRO A 95 -8.57 7.33 -4.24
CA PRO A 95 -9.20 7.91 -5.42
C PRO A 95 -10.62 8.44 -5.16
N LEU A 96 -11.37 7.89 -4.21
CA LEU A 96 -12.70 8.37 -3.82
C LEU A 96 -12.67 9.49 -2.78
N GLN A 97 -11.48 9.86 -2.29
CA GLN A 97 -11.29 10.86 -1.24
C GLN A 97 -12.15 10.61 0.02
N SER A 98 -12.42 9.35 0.35
CA SER A 98 -13.32 8.96 1.44
C SER A 98 -12.64 9.06 2.80
N ASN A 99 -13.22 9.91 3.67
CA ASN A 99 -12.80 10.01 5.07
C ASN A 99 -12.84 8.67 5.83
N VAL A 100 -13.74 7.75 5.45
CA VAL A 100 -13.86 6.43 6.08
C VAL A 100 -12.68 5.54 5.66
N ASN A 101 -12.29 5.59 4.39
CA ASN A 101 -11.16 4.84 3.86
C ASN A 101 -9.85 5.33 4.48
N TYR A 102 -9.64 6.65 4.55
CA TYR A 102 -8.47 7.22 5.23
C TYR A 102 -8.35 6.75 6.68
N LYS A 103 -9.44 6.79 7.47
CA LYS A 103 -9.44 6.29 8.86
C LYS A 103 -9.12 4.78 8.92
N THR A 104 -9.63 4.00 7.98
CA THR A 104 -9.33 2.57 7.87
C THR A 104 -7.86 2.33 7.61
N VAL A 105 -7.27 3.06 6.66
CA VAL A 105 -5.84 2.99 6.33
C VAL A 105 -4.99 3.34 7.55
N GLU A 106 -5.27 4.47 8.19
CA GLU A 106 -4.57 4.91 9.40
C GLU A 106 -4.57 3.82 10.48
N LYS A 107 -5.75 3.24 10.76
CA LYS A 107 -5.88 2.14 11.73
C LYS A 107 -5.04 0.92 11.35
N ARG A 108 -4.99 0.56 10.07
CA ARG A 108 -4.17 -0.57 9.58
C ARG A 108 -2.69 -0.27 9.69
N VAL A 109 -2.25 0.91 9.24
CA VAL A 109 -0.86 1.37 9.35
C VAL A 109 -0.39 1.29 10.79
N ARG A 110 -1.15 1.83 11.75
CA ARG A 110 -0.79 1.78 13.18
C ARG A 110 -0.72 0.36 13.74
N SER A 111 -1.70 -0.50 13.42
CA SER A 111 -1.79 -1.83 14.04
C SER A 111 -0.86 -2.88 13.44
N VAL A 112 -0.59 -2.79 12.12
CA VAL A 112 0.14 -3.81 11.36
C VAL A 112 1.50 -3.29 10.91
N MET A 113 1.58 -2.09 10.33
CA MET A 113 2.78 -1.63 9.63
C MET A 113 3.77 -0.98 10.58
N GLU A 114 3.35 -0.07 11.45
CA GLU A 114 4.25 0.57 12.42
C GLU A 114 5.09 -0.43 13.23
N PRO A 115 4.54 -1.57 13.73
CA PRO A 115 5.34 -2.60 14.39
C PRO A 115 6.38 -3.28 13.48
N ILE A 116 6.11 -3.42 12.18
CA ILE A 116 7.05 -3.99 11.20
C ILE A 116 8.19 -3.00 10.93
N LEU A 117 7.88 -1.70 10.98
CA LEU A 117 8.81 -0.61 10.65
C LEU A 117 9.57 -0.05 11.85
N ASP A 118 9.26 -0.52 13.07
CA ASP A 118 9.73 0.06 14.33
C ASP A 118 9.36 1.55 14.49
N LEU A 119 8.14 1.91 14.07
CA LEU A 119 7.62 3.29 14.07
C LEU A 119 6.35 3.45 14.92
N LYS A 120 6.20 2.62 15.96
CA LYS A 120 4.98 2.59 16.79
C LYS A 120 4.63 3.97 17.33
N ASP A 121 3.42 4.43 17.04
CA ASP A 121 2.83 5.71 17.45
C ASP A 121 3.62 6.95 17.00
N GLN A 122 4.48 6.80 15.98
CA GLN A 122 5.36 7.86 15.50
C GLN A 122 5.00 8.40 14.12
N VAL A 123 4.09 7.75 13.39
CA VAL A 123 3.76 8.11 12.01
C VAL A 123 2.74 9.24 11.94
N HIS A 124 3.09 10.31 11.22
CA HIS A 124 2.18 11.37 10.83
C HIS A 124 1.50 11.04 9.49
N PHE A 125 0.22 11.38 9.34
CA PHE A 125 -0.55 11.05 8.14
C PHE A 125 -0.83 12.30 7.31
N GLU A 126 -0.48 12.23 6.02
CA GLU A 126 -0.77 13.24 5.02
C GLU A 126 -1.68 12.64 3.96
N ARG A 127 -2.70 13.39 3.54
CA ARG A 127 -3.63 12.97 2.49
C ARG A 127 -3.24 13.60 1.17
N ILE A 128 -3.35 12.81 0.11
CA ILE A 128 -3.20 13.25 -1.26
C ILE A 128 -4.59 13.55 -1.80
N GLU A 129 -4.92 14.85 -1.93
CA GLU A 129 -6.28 15.31 -2.22
C GLU A 129 -6.43 15.97 -3.59
N TRP A 130 -5.37 16.00 -4.41
CA TRP A 130 -5.35 16.71 -5.69
C TRP A 130 -5.92 15.92 -6.88
N CYS A 131 -6.48 14.73 -6.64
CA CYS A 131 -7.09 13.88 -7.67
C CYS A 131 -8.26 13.07 -7.10
N THR A 132 -9.39 13.09 -7.81
CA THR A 132 -10.60 12.32 -7.46
C THR A 132 -11.08 11.55 -8.67
N GLN A 133 -11.35 10.25 -8.48
CA GLN A 133 -11.91 9.36 -9.49
C GLN A 133 -13.28 9.87 -9.99
N GLN A 134 -13.58 9.67 -11.27
CA GLN A 134 -14.79 10.17 -11.93
C GLN A 134 -15.63 9.08 -12.61
N ASP A 135 -15.14 7.83 -12.60
CA ASP A 135 -15.79 6.63 -13.15
C ASP A 135 -16.29 5.69 -12.04
#